data_AF-A0A7C7VN23-F1
#
_entry.id   AF-A0A7C7VN23-F1
#
_cell.length_a   1.000
_cell.length_b   1.000
_cell.length_c   1.000
_cell.angle_alpha   90.00
_cell.angle_beta   90.00
_cell.angle_gamma   90.00
#
_symmetry.space_group_name_H-M   'P 1'
#
loop_
_entity.id
_entity.type
_entity.pdbx_description
1 polymer ?
#
loop_
_entity_poly.entity_id
_entity_poly.type
_entity_poly.pdbx_seq_one_letter_code
_entity_poly.pdbx_strand_id
1 'polypeptide(L)' 'MAEKVSVQIPKELYDRIKKEYVDNGEFKSVEDFIKFVLKEVLSEEEQESVYTPEEEEEIKKRLRSLGYL' A
#
# COMPACT_ATOMS: atom_id res chain seq x y z
N MET A 1 -1.53 3.69 -21.06
CA MET A 1 -1.03 4.85 -20.27
C MET A 1 -1.86 4.88 -19.01
N ALA A 2 -1.26 4.88 -17.82
CA ALA A 2 -2.03 4.96 -16.58
C ALA A 2 -2.72 6.33 -16.52
N GLU A 3 -4.05 6.34 -16.36
CA GLU A 3 -4.79 7.57 -16.09
C GLU A 3 -4.32 8.16 -14.75
N LYS A 4 -4.11 9.48 -14.73
CA LYS A 4 -3.69 10.21 -13.53
C LYS A 4 -4.79 11.19 -13.14
N VAL A 5 -5.05 11.27 -11.84
CA VAL A 5 -5.97 12.23 -11.26
C VAL A 5 -5.19 13.25 -10.42
N SER A 6 -5.63 14.51 -10.43
CA SER A 6 -5.04 15.55 -9.59
C SER A 6 -5.73 15.57 -8.23
N VAL A 7 -4.94 15.52 -7.16
CA VAL A 7 -5.44 15.59 -5.78
C VAL A 7 -4.97 16.91 -5.17
N GLN A 8 -5.88 17.59 -4.47
CA GLN A 8 -5.54 18.80 -3.72
C GLN A 8 -5.27 18.44 -2.27
N ILE A 9 -4.13 18.89 -1.75
CA ILE A 9 -3.74 18.72 -0.35
C ILE A 9 -3.43 20.07 0.27
N PRO A 10 -3.61 20.22 1.60
CA PRO A 10 -3.18 21.41 2.32
C PRO A 10 -1.71 21.75 2.03
N LYS A 11 -1.43 23.03 1.81
CA LYS A 11 -0.09 23.51 1.49
C LYS A 11 0.93 23.17 2.57
N GLU A 12 0.51 23.23 3.84
CA GLU A 12 1.35 22.85 4.98
C GLU A 12 1.84 21.40 4.91
N LEU A 13 1.01 20.46 4.47
CA LEU A 13 1.40 19.06 4.29
C LEU A 13 2.38 18.92 3.13
N TYR A 14 2.13 19.62 2.02
CA TYR A 14 3.04 19.60 0.87
C TYR A 14 4.43 20.11 1.24
N ASP A 15 4.51 21.27 1.91
CA ASP A 15 5.79 21.87 2.32
C ASP A 15 6.53 20.98 3.33
N ARG A 16 5.80 20.36 4.26
CA ARG A 16 6.40 19.41 5.21
C ARG A 16 6.97 18.18 4.52
N ILE A 17 6.21 17.58 3.59
CA ILE A 17 6.66 16.41 2.84
C ILE A 17 7.88 16.76 1.99
N LYS A 18 7.84 17.91 1.31
CA LYS A 18 8.96 18.39 0.50
C LYS A 18 10.23 18.53 1.35
N LYS A 19 10.13 19.19 2.51
CA LYS A 19 11.27 19.42 3.40
C LYS A 19 11.82 18.15 4.04
N GLU A 20 10.95 17.23 4.49
CA GLU A 20 11.40 16.02 5.19
C GLU A 20 11.84 14.89 4.24
N TYR A 21 11.25 14.79 3.05
CA TYR A 21 11.43 13.61 2.19
C TYR A 21 12.09 13.94 0.85
N VAL A 22 11.87 15.14 0.30
CA VAL A 22 12.46 15.53 -1.00
C VAL A 22 13.80 16.21 -0.80
N ASP A 23 13.90 17.17 0.13
CA ASP A 23 15.16 17.87 0.42
C ASP A 23 16.20 16.95 1.10
N ASN A 24 15.75 15.94 1.85
CA ASN A 24 16.62 14.90 2.41
C ASN A 24 17.05 13.85 1.37
N GLY A 25 16.52 13.90 0.15
CA GLY A 25 16.91 13.02 -0.96
C GLY A 25 16.32 11.61 -0.92
N GLU A 26 15.41 11.32 0.00
CA GLU A 26 14.74 10.02 0.11
C GLU A 26 13.75 9.80 -1.05
N PHE A 27 13.11 10.87 -1.53
CA PHE A 27 12.17 10.85 -2.65
C PHE A 27 12.47 11.92 -3.69
N LYS A 28 12.24 11.61 -4.97
CA LYS A 28 12.47 12.54 -6.09
C LYS A 28 11.43 13.65 -6.18
N SER A 29 10.23 13.42 -5.64
CA SER A 29 9.10 14.34 -5.70
C SER A 29 8.09 13.99 -4.62
N VAL A 30 7.29 14.98 -4.22
CA VAL A 30 6.18 14.79 -3.28
C VAL A 30 5.16 13.78 -3.83
N GLU A 31 4.97 13.74 -5.15
CA GLU A 31 4.11 12.75 -5.81
C GLU A 31 4.59 11.31 -5.61
N ASP A 32 5.90 11.06 -5.65
CA ASP A 32 6.47 9.72 -5.44
C ASP A 32 6.26 9.27 -3.99
N PHE A 33 6.44 10.18 -3.04
CA PHE A 33 6.16 9.92 -1.62
C PHE A 33 4.69 9.57 -1.41
N ILE A 34 3.77 10.39 -1.92
CA ILE A 34 2.32 10.16 -1.79
C ILE A 34 1.94 8.83 -2.42
N LYS A 35 2.48 8.52 -3.61
CA LYS A 35 2.22 7.25 -4.28
C LYS A 35 2.74 6.06 -3.48
N PHE A 36 3.93 6.16 -2.90
CA PHE A 36 4.51 5.10 -2.06
C PHE A 36 3.64 4.84 -0.84
N VAL A 37 3.29 5.89 -0.08
CA VAL A 37 2.46 5.78 1.13
C VAL A 37 1.07 5.23 0.80
N LEU A 38 0.40 5.77 -0.23
CA LEU A 38 -0.90 5.26 -0.65
C LEU A 38 -0.83 3.80 -1.08
N LYS A 39 0.26 3.40 -1.75
CA LYS A 39 0.45 2.01 -2.14
C LYS A 39 0.69 1.10 -0.93
N GLU A 40 1.51 1.50 0.03
CA GLU A 40 1.72 0.71 1.25
C GLU A 40 0.42 0.56 2.05
N VAL A 41 -0.31 1.65 2.27
CA VAL A 41 -1.59 1.61 2.99
C VAL A 41 -2.60 0.71 2.28
N LEU A 42 -2.76 0.86 0.96
CA LEU A 42 -3.68 0.02 0.19
C LEU A 42 -3.18 -1.43 0.07
N SER A 43 -1.87 -1.66 0.03
CA SER A 43 -1.30 -3.01 0.00
C SER A 43 -1.37 -3.72 1.35
N GLU A 44 -1.31 -3.00 2.48
CA GLU A 44 -1.63 -3.57 3.80
C GLU A 44 -3.10 -3.98 3.86
N GLU A 45 -4.02 -3.15 3.36
CA GLU A 45 -5.44 -3.51 3.24
C GLU A 45 -5.68 -4.68 2.27
N GLU A 46 -4.96 -4.75 1.15
CA GLU A 46 -4.98 -5.90 0.25
C GLU A 46 -4.39 -7.15 0.94
N GLN A 47 -3.29 -7.06 1.69
CA GLN A 47 -2.67 -8.19 2.38
C GLN A 47 -3.51 -8.73 3.55
N GLU A 48 -4.25 -7.89 4.27
CA GLU A 48 -5.29 -8.35 5.21
C GLU A 48 -6.50 -8.98 4.49
N SER A 49 -6.67 -8.73 3.18
CA SER A 49 -7.71 -9.33 2.34
C SER A 49 -7.19 -10.34 1.29
N VAL A 50 -5.93 -10.82 1.41
CA VAL A 50 -5.34 -11.80 0.48
C VAL A 50 -5.95 -13.20 0.63
N TYR A 51 -6.69 -13.49 1.70
CA TYR A 51 -7.52 -14.67 1.74
C TYR A 51 -8.98 -14.27 1.84
N THR A 52 -9.69 -14.46 0.75
CA THR A 52 -11.14 -14.58 0.83
C THR A 52 -11.47 -15.76 1.77
N PRO A 53 -12.62 -15.75 2.48
CA PRO A 53 -13.01 -16.87 3.34
C PRO A 53 -13.04 -18.22 2.59
N GLU A 54 -13.25 -18.21 1.28
CA GLU A 54 -13.15 -19.40 0.40
C GLU A 54 -11.71 -19.92 0.29
N GLU A 55 -10.72 -19.04 0.13
CA GLU A 55 -9.30 -19.43 0.05
C GLU A 55 -8.77 -19.95 1.39
N GLU A 56 -9.21 -19.38 2.52
CA GLU A 56 -8.89 -19.91 3.84
C GLU A 56 -9.44 -21.34 4.04
N GLU A 57 -10.65 -21.63 3.56
CA GLU A 57 -11.22 -22.97 3.62
C GLU A 57 -10.45 -23.97 2.76
N GLU A 58 -10.01 -23.57 1.57
CA GLU A 58 -9.19 -24.41 0.70
C GLU A 58 -7.83 -24.73 1.34
N ILE A 59 -7.19 -23.74 1.95
CA ILE A 59 -5.93 -23.92 2.68
C ILE A 59 -6.14 -24.85 3.88
N LYS A 60 -7.22 -24.69 4.66
CA LYS A 60 -7.56 -25.60 5.77
C LYS A 60 -7.83 -27.04 5.31
N LYS A 61 -8.45 -27.23 4.14
CA LYS A 61 -8.62 -28.57 3.54
C LYS A 61 -7.28 -29.16 3.12
N ARG A 62 -6.41 -28.38 2.48
CA ARG A 62 -5.07 -28.81 2.09
C ARG A 62 -4.22 -29.19 3.30
N LEU A 63 -4.23 -28.38 4.35
CA LEU A 63 -3.46 -28.63 5.58
C LEU A 63 -3.94 -29.90 6.29
N ARG A 64 -5.26 -30.16 6.35
CA ARG A 64 -5.81 -31.42 6.89
C ARG A 64 -5.40 -32.63 6.06
N SER A 65 -5.45 -32.54 4.73
CA SER A 65 -4.99 -33.61 3.84
C SER A 65 -3.49 -33.90 3.96
N LEU A 66 -2.70 -32.88 4.33
CA LEU A 66 -1.27 -32.99 4.56
C LEU A 66 -0.92 -33.38 6.01
N GLY A 67 -1.91 -33.51 6.91
CA GLY A 67 -1.74 -33.95 8.29
C GLY A 67 -1.15 -32.90 9.24
N TYR A 68 -1.18 -31.62 8.86
CA TYR A 68 -0.72 -30.51 9.71
C TYR A 68 -1.80 -30.00 10.67
N LEU A 69 -3.03 -30.55 10.58
CA LEU A 69 -4.24 -30.26 11.37
C LEU A 69 -5.00 -31.57 11.60
#